data_AF-A0A6L5XHD6-F1
#
_entry.id   AF-A0A6L5XHD6-F1
#
_cell.length_a   1.000
_cell.length_b   1.000
_cell.length_c   1.000
_cell.angle_alpha   90.00
_cell.angle_beta   90.00
_cell.angle_gamma   90.00
#
_symmetry.space_group_name_H-M   'P 1'
#
loop_
_entity.id
_entity.type
_entity.pdbx_description
1 polymer ?
#
loop_
_entity_poly.entity_id
_entity_poly.type
_entity_poly.pdbx_seq_one_letter_code
_entity_poly.pdbx_strand_id
1 'polypeptide(L)'
;MSLDMFLQHCFNALTLGSLYALIAIGYTMVYGILRLINFAHGDILMVGAYFVFFGTFAFGWPWGIAAIMAIAGASLLGVIIERVAYRPLRDAPRISALISAIAVSFFIESLAVVVFTGQPRPVLQPEWLVSEWQVGGLRILRLTAFVPAMTAVLVGILLYIVYRTKPGLAMRAISKDIETTRLLGVRVDNIIAFTFCMGSALAAASGIMWALRYPQVHPYMGIMPGLKAFIAAVFGGIGSIQGAVIGGVALGFVEIMTVAFMPELSGYRDAFAFVLLVLVLLFKPTGLLGERMEEKI
;
A
#
# COMPACT_ATOMS: atom_id res chain seq x y z
N MET A 1 -23.03 -22.59 -2.15
CA MET A 1 -21.55 -22.56 -2.13
C MET A 1 -21.06 -23.79 -1.39
N SER A 2 -20.17 -24.60 -1.98
CA SER A 2 -19.54 -25.75 -1.28
C SER A 2 -18.52 -25.26 -0.25
N LEU A 3 -18.17 -26.11 0.73
CA LEU A 3 -17.14 -25.80 1.72
C LEU A 3 -15.80 -25.46 1.05
N ASP A 4 -15.45 -26.20 0.00
CA ASP A 4 -14.23 -25.99 -0.76
C ASP A 4 -14.17 -24.61 -1.43
N MET A 5 -15.28 -24.17 -2.05
CA MET A 5 -15.36 -22.83 -2.64
C MET A 5 -15.30 -21.74 -1.57
N PHE A 6 -15.95 -21.94 -0.42
CA PHE A 6 -15.88 -20.99 0.68
C PHE A 6 -14.43 -20.80 1.17
N LEU A 7 -13.71 -21.90 1.39
CA LEU A 7 -12.31 -21.87 1.80
C LEU A 7 -11.43 -21.18 0.75
N GLN A 8 -11.63 -21.45 -0.54
CA GLN A 8 -10.94 -20.75 -1.62
C GLN A 8 -11.19 -19.23 -1.60
N HIS A 9 -12.44 -18.82 -1.39
CA HIS A 9 -12.77 -17.40 -1.26
C HIS A 9 -12.12 -16.77 -0.02
N CYS A 10 -12.03 -17.48 1.12
CA CYS A 10 -11.30 -17.00 2.29
C CYS A 10 -9.80 -16.78 2.00
N PHE A 11 -9.15 -17.71 1.30
CA PHE A 11 -7.74 -17.53 0.90
C PHE A 11 -7.55 -16.38 -0.09
N ASN A 12 -8.47 -16.24 -1.05
CA ASN A 12 -8.46 -15.13 -2.01
C ASN A 12 -8.71 -13.76 -1.36
N ALA A 13 -9.59 -13.72 -0.35
CA ALA A 13 -9.86 -12.57 0.50
C ALA A 13 -8.63 -12.17 1.31
N LEU A 14 -8.00 -13.13 1.99
CA LEU A 14 -6.79 -12.91 2.77
C LEU A 14 -5.65 -12.40 1.89
N THR A 15 -5.49 -12.97 0.69
CA THR A 15 -4.51 -12.52 -0.30
C THR A 15 -4.78 -11.08 -0.71
N LEU A 16 -6.03 -10.72 -1.03
CA LEU A 16 -6.36 -9.37 -1.48
C LEU A 16 -6.18 -8.35 -0.36
N GLY A 17 -6.66 -8.70 0.83
CA GLY A 17 -6.55 -7.88 2.01
C GLY A 17 -5.11 -7.69 2.48
N SER A 18 -4.22 -8.66 2.25
CA SER A 18 -2.78 -8.54 2.52
C SER A 18 -2.11 -7.52 1.60
N LEU A 19 -2.54 -7.42 0.33
CA LEU A 19 -2.07 -6.39 -0.60
C LEU A 19 -2.54 -5.00 -0.15
N TYR A 20 -3.83 -4.87 0.18
CA TYR A 20 -4.37 -3.62 0.71
C TYR A 20 -3.73 -3.21 2.03
N ALA A 21 -3.44 -4.15 2.92
CA ALA A 21 -2.77 -3.88 4.20
C ALA A 21 -1.40 -3.23 3.98
N LEU A 22 -0.56 -3.79 3.10
CA LEU A 22 0.78 -3.22 2.82
C LEU A 22 0.70 -1.78 2.31
N ILE A 23 -0.25 -1.49 1.41
CA ILE A 23 -0.44 -0.15 0.84
C ILE A 23 -1.03 0.80 1.91
N ALA A 24 -2.03 0.33 2.66
CA ALA A 24 -2.70 1.09 3.72
C ALA A 24 -1.73 1.49 4.83
N ILE A 25 -0.77 0.62 5.17
CA ILE A 25 0.30 0.92 6.12
C ILE A 25 1.18 2.06 5.60
N GLY A 26 1.54 2.08 4.32
CA GLY A 26 2.32 3.16 3.73
C GLY A 26 1.60 4.51 3.81
N TYR A 27 0.30 4.55 3.46
CA TYR A 27 -0.56 5.73 3.70
C TYR A 27 -0.56 6.16 5.17
N THR A 28 -0.72 5.19 6.06
CA THR A 28 -0.84 5.40 7.50
C THR A 28 0.44 5.95 8.11
N MET A 29 1.61 5.50 7.68
CA MET A 29 2.88 6.01 8.20
C MET A 29 3.14 7.45 7.80
N VAL A 30 2.91 7.80 6.53
CA VAL A 30 3.09 9.18 6.05
C VAL A 30 2.08 10.11 6.72
N TYR A 31 0.81 9.70 6.76
CA TYR A 31 -0.24 10.47 7.42
C TYR A 31 -0.02 10.58 8.93
N GLY A 32 0.43 9.52 9.60
CA GLY A 32 0.68 9.54 11.04
C GLY A 32 1.71 10.60 11.45
N ILE A 33 2.67 10.89 10.57
CA ILE A 33 3.72 11.89 10.82
C ILE A 33 3.34 13.28 10.30
N LEU A 34 2.91 13.38 9.04
CA LEU A 34 2.66 14.68 8.39
C LEU A 34 1.21 15.13 8.44
N ARG A 35 0.27 14.25 8.77
CA ARG A 35 -1.19 14.46 8.66
C ARG A 35 -1.61 14.91 7.26
N LEU A 36 -0.86 14.45 6.25
CA LEU A 36 -1.08 14.69 4.84
C LEU A 36 -1.21 13.34 4.13
N ILE A 37 -2.18 13.25 3.23
CA ILE A 37 -2.41 12.03 2.43
C ILE A 37 -1.49 12.07 1.21
N ASN A 38 -0.80 10.96 0.97
CA ASN A 38 0.06 10.81 -0.20
C ASN A 38 -0.66 10.11 -1.36
N PHE A 39 -1.35 10.86 -2.21
CA PHE A 39 -2.06 10.29 -3.37
C PHE A 39 -1.13 9.61 -4.38
N ALA A 40 0.14 10.04 -4.49
CA ALA A 40 1.13 9.41 -5.36
C ALA A 40 1.57 8.01 -4.91
N HIS A 41 1.11 7.53 -3.74
CA HIS A 41 1.51 6.24 -3.20
C HIS A 41 1.06 5.05 -4.06
N GLY A 42 -0.11 5.14 -4.71
CA GLY A 42 -0.55 4.15 -5.70
C GLY A 42 0.37 4.11 -6.92
N ASP A 43 0.95 5.25 -7.31
CA ASP A 43 1.85 5.31 -8.44
C ASP A 43 3.23 4.73 -8.11
N ILE A 44 3.67 4.85 -6.86
CA ILE A 44 4.88 4.16 -6.38
C ILE A 44 4.71 2.64 -6.48
N LEU A 45 3.51 2.13 -6.17
CA LEU A 45 3.15 0.72 -6.39
C LEU A 45 3.28 0.35 -7.88
N MET A 46 2.71 1.16 -8.77
CA MET A 46 2.82 0.97 -10.22
C MET A 46 4.29 0.96 -10.68
N VAL A 47 5.09 1.92 -10.22
CA VAL A 47 6.53 2.00 -10.53
C VAL A 47 7.25 0.74 -10.09
N GLY A 48 7.01 0.25 -8.87
CA GLY A 48 7.59 -1.01 -8.38
C GLY A 48 7.28 -2.21 -9.30
N ALA A 49 6.06 -2.29 -9.82
CA ALA A 49 5.68 -3.33 -10.77
C ALA A 49 6.40 -3.19 -12.13
N TYR A 50 6.53 -1.97 -12.65
CA TYR A 50 7.29 -1.71 -13.87
C TYR A 50 8.78 -2.05 -13.72
N PHE A 51 9.40 -1.75 -12.58
CA PHE A 51 10.79 -2.12 -12.35
C PHE A 51 11.02 -3.64 -12.46
N VAL A 52 10.06 -4.46 -12.00
CA VAL A 52 10.13 -5.92 -12.18
C VAL A 52 9.99 -6.31 -13.65
N PHE A 53 9.09 -5.68 -14.40
CA PHE A 53 8.96 -5.88 -15.84
C PHE A 53 10.28 -5.57 -16.57
N PHE A 54 10.87 -4.39 -16.36
CA PHE A 54 12.14 -4.02 -17.00
C PHE A 54 13.30 -4.88 -16.53
N GLY A 55 13.40 -5.16 -15.24
CA GLY A 55 14.41 -6.05 -14.67
C GLY A 55 14.40 -7.40 -15.36
N THR A 56 13.23 -8.01 -15.55
CA THR A 56 13.10 -9.36 -16.11
C THR A 56 13.14 -9.41 -17.63
N PHE A 57 12.40 -8.55 -18.33
CA PHE A 57 12.27 -8.60 -19.79
C PHE A 57 13.32 -7.78 -20.55
N ALA A 58 13.70 -6.60 -20.03
CA ALA A 58 14.65 -5.73 -20.73
C ALA A 58 16.10 -6.02 -20.33
N PHE A 59 16.37 -6.25 -19.04
CA PHE A 59 17.72 -6.49 -18.53
C PHE A 59 18.04 -7.98 -18.32
N GLY A 60 17.05 -8.88 -18.40
CA GLY A 60 17.25 -10.32 -18.22
C GLY A 60 17.65 -10.73 -16.80
N TRP A 61 17.37 -9.90 -15.79
CA TRP A 61 17.71 -10.20 -14.41
C TRP A 61 16.85 -11.34 -13.86
N PRO A 62 17.42 -12.18 -12.96
CA PRO A 62 16.63 -13.09 -12.15
C PRO A 62 15.53 -12.33 -11.40
N TRP A 63 14.34 -12.92 -11.34
CA TRP A 63 13.16 -12.28 -10.76
C TRP A 63 13.40 -11.72 -9.34
N GLY A 64 14.12 -12.45 -8.49
CA GLY A 64 14.43 -11.99 -7.13
C GLY A 64 15.30 -10.73 -7.10
N ILE A 65 16.26 -10.61 -8.01
CA ILE A 65 17.10 -9.42 -8.15
C ILE A 65 16.25 -8.25 -8.66
N ALA A 66 15.41 -8.50 -9.67
CA ALA A 66 14.47 -7.50 -10.18
C ALA A 66 13.53 -6.98 -9.08
N ALA A 67 13.02 -7.86 -8.21
CA ALA A 67 12.16 -7.48 -7.09
C ALA A 67 12.89 -6.62 -6.04
N ILE A 68 14.13 -6.97 -5.67
CA ILE A 68 14.93 -6.18 -4.73
C ILE A 68 15.25 -4.79 -5.31
N MET A 69 15.65 -4.74 -6.58
CA MET A 69 15.95 -3.49 -7.26
C MET A 69 14.70 -2.62 -7.45
N ALA A 70 13.54 -3.24 -7.67
CA ALA A 70 12.25 -2.55 -7.72
C ALA A 70 11.90 -1.88 -6.39
N ILE A 71 12.07 -2.59 -5.27
CA ILE A 71 11.86 -2.04 -3.92
C ILE A 71 12.83 -0.88 -3.67
N ALA A 72 14.12 -1.05 -3.99
CA ALA A 72 15.11 0.02 -3.82
C ALA A 72 14.82 1.26 -4.69
N GLY A 73 14.45 1.06 -5.96
CA GLY A 73 14.09 2.14 -6.89
C GLY A 73 12.84 2.90 -6.45
N ALA A 74 11.81 2.18 -6.02
CA ALA A 74 10.58 2.79 -5.51
C ALA A 74 10.80 3.50 -4.17
N SER A 75 11.62 2.94 -3.27
CA SER A 75 12.06 3.63 -2.04
C SER A 75 12.77 4.95 -2.34
N LEU A 76 13.68 4.95 -3.32
CA LEU A 76 14.36 6.16 -3.76
C LEU A 76 13.37 7.17 -4.34
N LEU A 77 12.43 6.73 -5.19
CA LEU A 77 11.38 7.58 -5.73
C LEU A 77 10.54 8.21 -4.61
N GLY A 78 10.18 7.45 -3.58
CA GLY A 78 9.49 7.96 -2.40
C GLY A 78 10.24 9.08 -1.69
N VAL A 79 11.57 8.93 -1.52
CA VAL A 79 12.43 9.98 -0.95
C VAL A 79 12.51 11.20 -1.86
N ILE A 80 12.56 11.00 -3.18
CA ILE A 80 12.55 12.11 -4.16
C ILE A 80 11.23 12.88 -4.07
N ILE A 81 10.09 12.18 -4.02
CA ILE A 81 8.76 12.78 -3.87
C ILE A 81 8.69 13.58 -2.56
N GLU A 82 9.18 13.02 -1.45
CA GLU A 82 9.25 13.75 -0.18
C GLU A 82 10.03 15.06 -0.33
N ARG A 83 11.23 15.01 -0.91
CA ARG A 83 12.12 16.16 -1.03
C ARG A 83 11.61 17.24 -1.98
N VAL A 84 10.99 16.85 -3.09
CA VAL A 84 10.61 17.77 -4.17
C VAL A 84 9.18 18.28 -3.99
N ALA A 85 8.26 17.44 -3.56
CA ALA A 85 6.83 17.77 -3.51
C ALA A 85 6.32 18.10 -2.10
N TYR A 86 6.80 17.39 -1.07
CA TYR A 86 6.25 17.55 0.28
C TYR A 86 7.05 18.51 1.14
N ARG A 87 8.38 18.38 1.14
CA ARG A 87 9.28 19.16 2.01
C ARG A 87 9.17 20.67 1.77
N PRO A 88 9.07 21.18 0.53
CA PRO A 88 8.93 22.63 0.30
C PRO A 88 7.58 23.19 0.76
N LEU A 89 6.55 22.35 0.86
CA LEU A 89 5.19 22.74 1.19
C LEU A 89 4.83 22.42 2.65
N ARG A 90 5.80 22.12 3.50
CA ARG A 90 5.53 21.70 4.88
C ARG A 90 4.89 22.81 5.73
N ASP A 91 5.30 24.05 5.50
CA ASP A 91 4.78 25.22 6.21
C ASP A 91 3.61 25.88 5.44
N ALA A 92 3.24 25.34 4.28
CA ALA A 92 2.13 25.81 3.48
C ALA A 92 0.79 25.25 3.99
N PRO A 93 -0.36 25.83 3.59
CA PRO A 93 -1.67 25.26 3.90
C PRO A 93 -1.77 23.81 3.44
N ARG A 94 -2.49 22.96 4.21
CA ARG A 94 -2.62 21.52 3.93
C ARG A 94 -3.14 21.22 2.51
N ILE A 95 -3.98 22.11 1.96
CA ILE A 95 -4.51 22.01 0.60
C ILE A 95 -3.38 22.11 -0.44
N SER A 96 -2.35 22.93 -0.23
CA SER A 96 -1.21 23.03 -1.14
C SER A 96 -0.46 21.72 -1.26
N ALA A 97 -0.21 21.04 -0.15
CA ALA A 97 0.44 19.73 -0.15
C ALA A 97 -0.43 18.64 -0.80
N LEU A 98 -1.76 18.71 -0.62
CA LEU A 98 -2.71 17.83 -1.32
C LEU A 98 -2.67 18.02 -2.84
N ILE A 99 -2.69 19.28 -3.31
CA ILE A 99 -2.59 19.60 -4.73
C ILE A 99 -1.26 19.09 -5.29
N SER A 100 -0.15 19.30 -4.56
CA SER A 100 1.15 18.79 -4.98
C SER A 100 1.18 17.25 -5.05
N ALA A 101 0.55 16.55 -4.11
CA ALA A 101 0.45 15.09 -4.13
C ALA A 101 -0.25 14.58 -5.39
N ILE A 102 -1.36 15.21 -5.76
CA ILE A 102 -2.14 14.88 -6.96
C ILE A 102 -1.35 15.23 -8.22
N ALA A 103 -0.66 16.37 -8.24
CA ALA A 103 0.19 16.77 -9.36
C ALA A 103 1.34 15.77 -9.59
N VAL A 104 1.99 15.30 -8.52
CA VAL A 104 3.02 14.26 -8.61
C VAL A 104 2.43 12.95 -9.13
N SER A 105 1.24 12.56 -8.67
CA SER A 105 0.54 11.38 -9.14
C SER A 105 0.31 11.42 -10.65
N PHE A 106 -0.33 12.49 -11.15
CA PHE A 106 -0.53 12.68 -12.60
C PHE A 106 0.79 12.79 -13.36
N PHE A 107 1.82 13.40 -12.79
CA PHE A 107 3.14 13.46 -13.40
C PHE A 107 3.74 12.06 -13.56
N ILE A 108 3.70 11.21 -12.53
CA ILE A 108 4.22 9.83 -12.59
C ILE A 108 3.42 8.99 -13.58
N GLU A 109 2.09 9.07 -13.55
CA GLU A 109 1.22 8.37 -14.50
C GLU A 109 1.50 8.79 -15.95
N SER A 110 1.56 10.11 -16.20
CA SER A 110 1.82 10.65 -17.55
C SER A 110 3.22 10.30 -18.03
N LEU A 111 4.22 10.38 -17.15
CA LEU A 111 5.59 9.96 -17.45
C LEU A 111 5.63 8.47 -17.77
N ALA A 112 4.91 7.63 -17.02
CA ALA A 112 4.81 6.20 -17.30
C ALA A 112 4.16 5.93 -18.66
N VAL A 113 3.13 6.69 -19.08
CA VAL A 113 2.56 6.58 -20.43
C VAL A 113 3.59 6.94 -21.50
N VAL A 114 4.36 8.02 -21.31
CA VAL A 114 5.38 8.47 -22.27
C VAL A 114 6.53 7.47 -22.37
N VAL A 115 7.03 6.97 -21.24
CA VAL A 115 8.21 6.08 -21.19
C VAL A 115 7.85 4.63 -21.50
N PHE A 116 6.70 4.14 -21.01
CA PHE A 116 6.33 2.72 -21.06
C PHE A 116 5.24 2.40 -22.09
N THR A 117 4.64 3.43 -22.70
CA THR A 117 3.42 3.35 -23.52
C THR A 117 2.17 3.07 -22.66
N GLY A 118 0.99 3.46 -23.15
CA GLY A 118 -0.30 3.11 -22.52
C GLY A 118 -0.72 1.64 -22.69
N GLN A 119 0.06 0.84 -23.41
CA GLN A 119 -0.25 -0.57 -23.67
C GLN A 119 0.15 -1.44 -22.47
N PRO A 120 -0.76 -2.32 -21.98
CA PRO A 120 -0.43 -3.25 -20.91
C PRO A 120 0.78 -4.13 -21.28
N ARG A 121 1.69 -4.32 -20.32
CA ARG A 121 2.86 -5.21 -20.47
C ARG A 121 2.70 -6.44 -19.57
N PRO A 122 3.14 -7.62 -20.01
CA PRO A 122 3.07 -8.82 -19.19
C PRO A 122 4.08 -8.77 -18.04
N VAL A 123 3.85 -9.55 -16.99
CA VAL A 123 4.76 -9.67 -15.85
C VAL A 123 5.27 -11.10 -15.77
N LEU A 124 6.58 -11.28 -15.63
CA LEU A 124 7.16 -12.60 -15.46
C LEU A 124 6.75 -13.14 -14.09
N GLN A 125 5.99 -14.24 -14.10
CA GLN A 125 5.64 -14.97 -12.89
C GLN A 125 6.60 -16.16 -12.74
N PRO A 126 7.35 -16.26 -11.63
CA PRO A 126 8.17 -17.44 -11.37
C PRO A 126 7.32 -18.71 -11.31
N GLU A 127 7.73 -19.78 -11.99
CA GLU A 127 6.96 -21.04 -12.09
C GLU A 127 6.60 -21.62 -10.71
N TRP A 128 7.52 -21.49 -9.75
CA TRP A 128 7.31 -21.96 -8.39
C TRP A 128 6.19 -21.21 -7.64
N LEU A 129 5.79 -20.01 -8.08
CA LEU A 129 4.66 -19.25 -7.51
C LEU A 129 3.33 -19.56 -8.19
N VAL A 130 3.36 -19.90 -9.48
CA VAL A 130 2.15 -20.20 -10.27
C VAL A 130 1.72 -21.65 -10.12
N SER A 131 2.63 -22.54 -9.74
CA SER A 131 2.29 -23.94 -9.46
C SER A 131 1.22 -24.08 -8.36
N GLU A 132 0.35 -25.08 -8.54
CA GLU A 132 -0.77 -25.37 -7.65
C GLU A 132 -0.39 -26.42 -6.61
N TRP A 133 -0.88 -26.25 -5.39
CA TRP A 133 -1.01 -27.35 -4.44
C TRP A 133 -2.41 -27.95 -4.56
N GLN A 134 -2.45 -29.27 -4.73
CA GLN A 134 -3.68 -30.05 -4.67
C GLN A 134 -3.77 -30.68 -3.28
N VAL A 135 -4.66 -30.16 -2.45
CA VAL A 135 -4.95 -30.72 -1.12
C VAL A 135 -6.39 -31.22 -1.15
N GLY A 136 -6.57 -32.52 -1.44
CA GLY A 136 -7.89 -33.07 -1.75
C GLY A 136 -8.45 -32.49 -3.06
N GLY A 137 -9.72 -32.06 -3.06
CA GLY A 137 -10.38 -31.38 -4.18
C GLY A 137 -10.04 -29.89 -4.34
N LEU A 138 -9.26 -29.32 -3.41
CA LEU A 138 -8.88 -27.92 -3.42
C LEU A 138 -7.62 -27.69 -4.26
N ARG A 139 -7.73 -26.84 -5.29
CA ARG A 139 -6.61 -26.27 -6.02
C ARG A 139 -6.27 -24.89 -5.47
N ILE A 140 -5.10 -24.77 -4.83
CA ILE A 140 -4.63 -23.52 -4.26
C ILE A 140 -3.33 -23.13 -4.96
N LEU A 141 -3.32 -21.98 -5.63
CA LEU A 141 -2.06 -21.42 -6.15
C LEU A 141 -1.14 -21.09 -4.97
N ARG A 142 0.14 -21.44 -5.10
CA ARG A 142 1.15 -21.09 -4.08
C ARG A 142 1.22 -19.59 -3.83
N LEU A 143 0.96 -18.78 -4.85
CA LEU A 143 0.84 -17.33 -4.73
C LEU A 143 -0.15 -16.90 -3.64
N THR A 144 -1.28 -17.59 -3.49
CA THR A 144 -2.33 -17.29 -2.51
C THR A 144 -1.87 -17.52 -1.06
N ALA A 145 -0.90 -18.40 -0.84
CA ALA A 145 -0.25 -18.58 0.47
C ALA A 145 0.97 -17.67 0.63
N PHE A 146 1.74 -17.47 -0.44
CA PHE A 146 2.94 -16.64 -0.45
C PHE A 146 2.64 -15.18 -0.11
N VAL A 147 1.55 -14.63 -0.67
CA VAL A 147 1.22 -13.21 -0.49
C VAL A 147 0.97 -12.86 0.98
N PRO A 148 0.04 -13.51 1.70
CA PRO A 148 -0.15 -13.26 3.13
C PRO A 148 1.10 -13.53 3.98
N ALA A 149 1.86 -14.58 3.66
CA ALA A 149 3.08 -14.92 4.39
C ALA A 149 4.16 -13.83 4.24
N MET A 150 4.41 -13.36 3.02
CA MET A 150 5.37 -12.28 2.76
C MET A 150 4.89 -10.96 3.37
N THR A 151 3.59 -10.65 3.29
CA THR A 151 3.02 -9.49 3.98
C THR A 151 3.26 -9.57 5.49
N ALA A 152 3.02 -10.72 6.13
CA ALA A 152 3.26 -10.88 7.56
C ALA A 152 4.74 -10.66 7.93
N VAL A 153 5.68 -11.15 7.11
CA VAL A 153 7.12 -10.90 7.29
C VAL A 153 7.45 -9.41 7.19
N LEU A 154 6.99 -8.74 6.14
CA LEU A 154 7.24 -7.30 5.93
C LEU A 154 6.64 -6.43 7.02
N VAL A 155 5.41 -6.75 7.46
CA VAL A 155 4.75 -6.09 8.59
C VAL A 155 5.52 -6.34 9.88
N GLY A 156 5.99 -7.57 10.13
CA GLY A 156 6.82 -7.91 11.29
C GLY A 156 8.13 -7.11 11.33
N ILE A 157 8.82 -7.00 10.20
CA ILE A 157 10.03 -6.17 10.05
C ILE A 157 9.69 -4.70 10.33
N LEU A 158 8.61 -4.18 9.76
CA LEU A 158 8.21 -2.81 9.98
C LEU A 158 7.90 -2.54 11.46
N LEU A 159 7.12 -3.41 12.11
CA LEU A 159 6.79 -3.26 13.54
C LEU A 159 8.05 -3.31 14.40
N TYR A 160 9.02 -4.17 14.07
CA TYR A 160 10.33 -4.16 14.73
C TYR A 160 11.03 -2.80 14.55
N ILE A 161 11.09 -2.25 13.33
CA ILE A 161 11.69 -0.95 13.08
C ILE A 161 10.98 0.14 13.89
N VAL A 162 9.65 0.23 13.81
CA VAL A 162 8.87 1.29 14.45
C VAL A 162 8.92 1.20 15.98
N TYR A 163 8.86 -0.01 16.55
CA TYR A 163 8.73 -0.17 18.00
C TYR A 163 10.03 -0.46 18.75
N ARG A 164 11.07 -0.97 18.08
CA ARG A 164 12.32 -1.41 18.71
C ARG A 164 13.57 -0.66 18.26
N THR A 165 13.48 0.32 17.37
CA THR A 165 14.66 1.07 16.88
C THR A 165 14.61 2.57 17.19
N LYS A 166 15.78 3.23 17.18
CA LYS A 166 15.89 4.69 17.39
C LYS A 166 15.14 5.50 16.31
N PRO A 167 15.25 5.18 15.00
CA PRO A 167 14.42 5.84 13.99
C PRO A 167 12.91 5.67 14.25
N GLY A 168 12.47 4.48 14.68
CA GLY A 168 11.07 4.23 15.03
C GLY A 168 10.59 5.05 16.23
N LEU A 169 11.42 5.19 17.27
CA LEU A 169 11.13 6.09 18.39
C LEU A 169 10.96 7.54 17.92
N ALA A 170 11.85 8.00 17.03
CA ALA A 170 11.75 9.33 16.46
C ALA A 170 10.49 9.51 15.62
N MET A 171 10.07 8.52 14.81
CA MET A 171 8.80 8.59 14.06
C MET A 171 7.60 8.82 14.96
N ARG A 172 7.51 8.04 16.06
CA ARG A 172 6.41 8.19 17.02
C ARG A 172 6.47 9.52 17.76
N ALA A 173 7.65 10.01 18.10
CA ALA A 173 7.80 11.34 18.72
C ALA A 173 7.31 12.46 17.76
N ILE A 174 7.72 12.41 16.49
CA ILE A 174 7.32 13.39 15.47
C ILE A 174 5.79 13.36 15.25
N SER A 175 5.15 12.19 15.26
CA SER A 175 3.68 12.10 15.14
C SER A 175 2.90 12.79 16.26
N LYS A 176 3.52 12.96 17.43
CA LYS A 176 2.94 13.68 18.56
C LYS A 176 3.22 15.18 18.46
N ASP A 177 4.48 15.56 18.27
CA ASP A 177 4.89 16.96 18.17
C ASP A 177 6.20 17.14 17.39
N ILE A 178 6.10 17.73 16.19
CA ILE A 178 7.24 17.93 15.29
C ILE A 178 8.23 18.94 15.86
N GLU A 179 7.74 20.06 16.41
CA GLU A 179 8.56 21.16 16.91
C GLU A 179 9.34 20.75 18.15
N THR A 180 8.66 20.13 19.11
CA THR A 180 9.27 19.61 20.33
C THR A 180 10.32 18.55 20.00
N THR A 181 10.02 17.64 19.06
CA THR A 181 10.99 16.62 18.64
C THR A 181 12.23 17.25 17.99
N ARG A 182 12.07 18.35 17.25
CA ARG A 182 13.19 19.11 16.68
C ARG A 182 14.06 19.75 17.77
N LEU A 183 13.45 20.30 18.83
CA LEU A 183 14.16 20.88 19.97
C LEU A 183 14.96 19.84 20.77
N LEU A 184 14.53 18.58 20.75
CA LEU A 184 15.26 17.45 21.35
C LEU A 184 16.44 16.94 20.48
N GLY A 185 16.82 17.66 19.42
CA GLY A 185 17.98 17.35 18.58
C GLY A 185 17.75 16.27 17.52
N VAL A 186 16.51 15.84 17.31
CA VAL A 186 16.18 14.87 16.25
C VAL A 186 16.19 15.56 14.90
N ARG A 187 16.91 14.97 13.93
CA ARG A 187 16.89 15.41 12.52
C ARG A 187 15.58 15.02 11.84
N VAL A 188 14.52 15.78 12.12
CA VAL A 188 13.14 15.55 11.67
C VAL A 188 13.05 15.23 10.17
N ASP A 189 13.75 16.00 9.32
CA ASP A 189 13.73 15.81 7.87
C ASP A 189 14.21 14.42 7.44
N ASN A 190 15.25 13.91 8.10
CA ASN A 190 15.79 12.58 7.78
C ASN A 190 14.83 11.47 8.20
N ILE A 191 14.10 11.66 9.30
CA ILE A 191 13.12 10.68 9.77
C ILE A 191 11.90 10.67 8.84
N ILE A 192 11.43 11.83 8.40
CA ILE A 192 10.32 11.92 7.43
C ILE A 192 10.71 11.30 6.10
N ALA A 193 11.89 11.62 5.56
CA ALA A 193 12.42 10.97 4.36
C ALA A 193 12.54 9.45 4.53
N PHE A 194 12.99 8.98 5.70
CA PHE A 194 13.05 7.56 6.01
C PHE A 194 11.65 6.91 6.09
N THR A 195 10.63 7.61 6.62
CA THR A 195 9.23 7.15 6.57
C THR A 195 8.73 7.01 5.14
N PHE A 196 8.99 7.99 4.27
CA PHE A 196 8.65 7.89 2.84
C PHE A 196 9.37 6.73 2.16
N CYS A 197 10.65 6.51 2.48
CA CYS A 197 11.45 5.39 1.99
C CYS A 197 10.80 4.05 2.36
N MET A 198 10.43 3.85 3.63
CA MET A 198 9.79 2.60 4.10
C MET A 198 8.38 2.41 3.55
N GLY A 199 7.56 3.47 3.54
CA GLY A 199 6.22 3.40 2.96
C GLY A 199 6.28 2.99 1.50
N SER A 200 7.20 3.61 0.74
CA SER A 200 7.37 3.33 -0.68
C SER A 200 7.92 1.92 -0.94
N ALA A 201 8.78 1.41 -0.04
CA ALA A 201 9.22 0.01 -0.08
C ALA A 201 8.04 -0.97 0.02
N LEU A 202 7.11 -0.71 0.95
CA LEU A 202 5.92 -1.55 1.16
C LEU A 202 4.93 -1.42 0.00
N ALA A 203 4.75 -0.22 -0.55
CA ALA A 203 3.94 0.00 -1.74
C ALA A 203 4.49 -0.78 -2.94
N ALA A 204 5.81 -0.74 -3.15
CA ALA A 204 6.47 -1.49 -4.21
C ALA A 204 6.35 -3.00 -3.99
N ALA A 205 6.59 -3.49 -2.78
CA ALA A 205 6.41 -4.90 -2.45
C ALA A 205 4.96 -5.35 -2.75
N SER A 206 3.96 -4.56 -2.34
CA SER A 206 2.56 -4.82 -2.68
C SER A 206 2.32 -4.78 -4.19
N GLY A 207 2.95 -3.85 -4.92
CA GLY A 207 2.84 -3.75 -6.38
C GLY A 207 3.40 -4.92 -7.14
N ILE A 208 4.55 -5.43 -6.71
CA ILE A 208 5.15 -6.64 -7.25
C ILE A 208 4.21 -7.82 -7.02
N MET A 209 3.66 -7.95 -5.81
CA MET A 209 2.73 -9.03 -5.46
C MET A 209 1.36 -8.88 -6.15
N TRP A 210 0.92 -7.65 -6.38
CA TRP A 210 -0.27 -7.32 -7.16
C TRP A 210 -0.08 -7.74 -8.62
N ALA A 211 1.06 -7.39 -9.21
CA ALA A 211 1.47 -7.75 -10.56
C ALA A 211 1.67 -9.27 -10.71
N LEU A 212 2.04 -9.99 -9.65
CA LEU A 212 2.03 -11.46 -9.66
C LEU A 212 0.61 -12.02 -9.69
N ARG A 213 -0.36 -11.40 -9.00
CA ARG A 213 -1.75 -11.86 -8.97
C ARG A 213 -2.51 -11.52 -10.24
N TYR A 214 -2.25 -10.32 -10.77
CA TYR A 214 -2.82 -9.79 -12.00
C TYR A 214 -1.65 -9.54 -12.96
N PRO A 215 -1.26 -10.52 -13.82
CA PRO A 215 0.01 -10.54 -14.56
C PRO A 215 0.09 -9.55 -15.74
N GLN A 216 -0.29 -8.31 -15.47
CA GLN A 216 -0.23 -7.19 -16.39
C GLN A 216 0.11 -5.91 -15.61
N VAL A 217 0.97 -5.08 -16.19
CA VAL A 217 1.28 -3.74 -15.70
C VAL A 217 0.84 -2.72 -16.73
N HIS A 218 0.18 -1.65 -16.27
CA HIS A 218 -0.24 -0.52 -17.09
C HIS A 218 -0.12 0.77 -16.26
N PRO A 219 0.01 1.95 -16.89
CA PRO A 219 0.31 3.20 -16.17
C PRO A 219 -0.73 3.60 -15.10
N TYR A 220 -1.97 3.16 -15.25
CA TYR A 220 -3.05 3.51 -14.32
C TYR A 220 -3.34 2.44 -13.25
N MET A 221 -2.52 1.38 -13.15
CA MET A 221 -2.82 0.25 -12.26
C MET A 221 -2.79 0.61 -10.77
N GLY A 222 -2.14 1.72 -10.41
CA GLY A 222 -1.98 2.20 -9.04
C GLY A 222 -3.22 2.86 -8.46
N ILE A 223 -4.09 3.44 -9.29
CA ILE A 223 -5.18 4.32 -8.87
C ILE A 223 -6.19 3.59 -7.98
N MET A 224 -6.83 2.55 -8.50
CA MET A 224 -7.87 1.84 -7.75
C MET A 224 -7.33 1.08 -6.53
N PRO A 225 -6.21 0.33 -6.62
CA PRO A 225 -5.62 -0.29 -5.44
C PRO A 225 -5.21 0.73 -4.38
N GLY A 226 -4.65 1.87 -4.79
CA GLY A 226 -4.31 2.98 -3.90
C GLY A 226 -5.54 3.54 -3.19
N LEU A 227 -6.62 3.81 -3.92
CA LEU A 227 -7.85 4.34 -3.36
C LEU A 227 -8.55 3.36 -2.41
N LYS A 228 -8.55 2.06 -2.74
CA LYS A 228 -9.06 1.02 -1.84
C LYS A 228 -8.20 0.85 -0.60
N ALA A 229 -6.88 0.93 -0.73
CA ALA A 229 -6.00 0.89 0.42
C ALA A 229 -6.14 2.14 1.31
N PHE A 230 -6.43 3.30 0.73
CA PHE A 230 -6.81 4.49 1.50
C PHE A 230 -8.10 4.26 2.28
N ILE A 231 -9.13 3.67 1.65
CA ILE A 231 -10.36 3.27 2.34
C ILE A 231 -10.05 2.32 3.50
N ALA A 232 -9.22 1.31 3.27
CA ALA A 232 -8.76 0.39 4.30
C ALA A 232 -8.02 1.09 5.45
N ALA A 233 -7.16 2.07 5.15
CA ALA A 233 -6.45 2.85 6.16
C ALA A 233 -7.42 3.70 7.01
N VAL A 234 -8.39 4.37 6.37
CA VAL A 234 -9.41 5.17 7.08
C VAL A 234 -10.32 4.26 7.91
N PHE A 235 -10.77 3.14 7.34
CA PHE A 235 -11.58 2.16 8.05
C PHE A 235 -10.85 1.60 9.28
N GLY A 236 -9.58 1.24 9.11
CA GLY A 236 -8.71 0.75 10.17
C GLY A 236 -8.38 1.80 11.25
N GLY A 237 -8.45 3.08 10.91
CA GLY A 237 -7.99 4.20 11.72
C GLY A 237 -6.64 4.70 11.22
N ILE A 238 -6.68 5.72 10.37
CA ILE A 238 -5.49 6.28 9.73
C ILE A 238 -4.52 6.83 10.78
N GLY A 239 -3.23 6.49 10.66
CA GLY A 239 -2.21 6.78 11.68
C GLY A 239 -1.87 5.59 12.58
N SER A 240 -2.70 4.54 12.64
CA SER A 240 -2.42 3.29 13.36
C SER A 240 -1.99 2.17 12.41
N ILE A 241 -0.74 1.72 12.51
CA ILE A 241 -0.22 0.62 11.65
C ILE A 241 -1.04 -0.66 11.83
N GLN A 242 -1.42 -0.99 13.07
CA GLN A 242 -2.26 -2.15 13.36
C GLN A 242 -3.67 -1.98 12.79
N GLY A 243 -4.23 -0.77 12.91
CA GLY A 243 -5.50 -0.41 12.28
C GLY A 243 -5.48 -0.65 10.77
N ALA A 244 -4.44 -0.17 10.08
CA ALA A 244 -4.29 -0.33 8.65
C ALA A 244 -4.23 -1.81 8.20
N VAL A 245 -3.57 -2.68 8.98
CA VAL A 245 -3.54 -4.13 8.70
C VAL A 245 -4.94 -4.73 8.80
N ILE A 246 -5.64 -4.48 9.90
CA ILE A 246 -7.00 -5.00 10.14
C ILE A 246 -7.95 -4.46 9.07
N GLY A 247 -7.86 -3.16 8.76
CA GLY A 247 -8.68 -2.51 7.76
C GLY A 247 -8.44 -3.06 6.35
N GLY A 248 -7.18 -3.33 5.98
CA GLY A 248 -6.83 -3.94 4.69
C GLY A 248 -7.38 -5.36 4.56
N VAL A 249 -7.16 -6.20 5.58
CA VAL A 249 -7.68 -7.57 5.62
C VAL A 249 -9.20 -7.56 5.53
N ALA A 250 -9.86 -6.80 6.40
CA ALA A 250 -11.32 -6.73 6.43
C ALA A 250 -11.91 -6.20 5.11
N LEU A 251 -11.31 -5.19 4.48
CA LEU A 251 -11.75 -4.71 3.16
C LEU A 251 -11.64 -5.82 2.10
N GLY A 252 -10.53 -6.57 2.09
CA GLY A 252 -10.37 -7.72 1.19
C GLY A 252 -11.41 -8.82 1.41
N PHE A 253 -11.79 -9.06 2.67
CA PHE A 253 -12.88 -9.99 3.01
C PHE A 253 -14.24 -9.48 2.55
N VAL A 254 -14.58 -8.22 2.84
CA VAL A 254 -15.84 -7.62 2.36
C VAL A 254 -15.92 -7.76 0.83
N GLU A 255 -14.86 -7.40 0.12
CA GLU A 255 -14.85 -7.37 -1.34
C GLU A 255 -15.00 -8.77 -1.97
N ILE A 256 -14.23 -9.76 -1.50
CA ILE A 256 -14.30 -11.12 -2.05
C ILE A 256 -15.56 -11.87 -1.59
N MET A 257 -16.00 -11.69 -0.34
CA MET A 257 -17.21 -12.34 0.16
C MET A 257 -18.46 -11.76 -0.48
N THR A 258 -18.54 -10.45 -0.71
CA THR A 258 -19.69 -9.85 -1.40
C THR A 258 -19.83 -10.44 -2.81
N VAL A 259 -18.74 -10.59 -3.55
CA VAL A 259 -18.77 -11.25 -4.87
C VAL A 259 -19.15 -12.74 -4.75
N ALA A 260 -18.69 -13.43 -3.72
CA ALA A 260 -18.97 -14.85 -3.51
C ALA A 260 -20.44 -15.13 -3.14
N PHE A 261 -21.06 -14.28 -2.31
CA PHE A 261 -22.45 -14.43 -1.87
C PHE A 261 -23.46 -13.75 -2.80
N MET A 262 -23.06 -12.68 -3.50
CA MET A 262 -23.91 -11.90 -4.41
C MET A 262 -23.24 -11.72 -5.78
N PRO A 263 -23.15 -12.78 -6.61
CA PRO A 263 -22.45 -12.72 -7.90
C PRO A 263 -23.05 -11.69 -8.87
N GLU A 264 -24.36 -11.46 -8.80
CA GLU A 264 -25.11 -10.46 -9.58
C GLU A 264 -24.62 -9.03 -9.33
N LEU A 265 -24.09 -8.75 -8.13
CA LEU A 265 -23.59 -7.44 -7.73
C LEU A 265 -22.07 -7.31 -7.91
N SER A 266 -21.41 -8.27 -8.56
CA SER A 266 -19.95 -8.25 -8.76
C SER A 266 -19.44 -7.04 -9.54
N GLY A 267 -20.25 -6.47 -10.44
CA GLY A 267 -19.92 -5.21 -11.14
C GLY A 267 -19.88 -3.99 -10.21
N TYR A 268 -20.53 -4.05 -9.05
CA TYR A 268 -20.57 -2.99 -8.04
C TYR A 268 -19.54 -3.19 -6.92
N ARG A 269 -18.59 -4.11 -7.09
CA ARG A 269 -17.54 -4.43 -6.13
C ARG A 269 -16.82 -3.20 -5.58
N ASP A 270 -16.50 -2.23 -6.44
CA ASP A 270 -15.83 -0.99 -6.03
C ASP A 270 -16.77 -0.08 -5.21
N ALA A 271 -18.04 -0.03 -5.56
CA ALA A 271 -19.04 0.76 -4.84
C ALA A 271 -19.18 0.30 -3.37
N PHE A 272 -19.10 -1.00 -3.10
CA PHE A 272 -19.12 -1.52 -1.72
C PHE A 272 -17.97 -0.99 -0.86
N ALA A 273 -16.78 -0.84 -1.43
CA ALA A 273 -15.65 -0.25 -0.71
C ALA A 273 -15.93 1.21 -0.34
N PHE A 274 -16.50 2.01 -1.26
CA PHE A 274 -16.85 3.40 -0.96
C PHE A 274 -18.03 3.53 0.00
N VAL A 275 -19.04 2.67 -0.10
CA VAL A 275 -20.13 2.63 0.88
C VAL A 275 -19.59 2.32 2.27
N LEU A 276 -18.67 1.36 2.39
CA LEU A 276 -17.99 1.09 3.66
C LEU A 276 -17.26 2.33 4.18
N LEU A 277 -16.53 3.06 3.33
CA LEU A 277 -15.88 4.32 3.71
C LEU A 277 -16.89 5.33 4.28
N VAL A 278 -17.99 5.58 3.56
CA VAL A 278 -19.02 6.55 3.96
C VAL A 278 -19.64 6.16 5.29
N LEU A 279 -20.00 4.90 5.47
CA LEU A 279 -20.58 4.40 6.73
C LEU A 279 -19.61 4.59 7.90
N VAL A 280 -18.32 4.30 7.69
CA VAL A 280 -17.31 4.42 8.74
C VAL A 280 -17.10 5.88 9.11
N LEU A 281 -16.99 6.78 8.14
CA LEU A 281 -16.86 8.20 8.42
C LEU A 281 -18.11 8.78 9.11
N LEU A 282 -19.30 8.26 8.81
CA LEU A 282 -20.55 8.68 9.44
C LEU A 282 -20.65 8.22 10.91
N PHE A 283 -20.31 6.97 11.21
CA PHE A 283 -20.54 6.37 12.53
C PHE A 283 -19.31 6.37 13.44
N LYS A 284 -18.10 6.29 12.87
CA LYS A 284 -16.85 6.20 13.62
C LYS A 284 -15.69 6.87 12.84
N PRO A 285 -15.64 8.23 12.79
CA PRO A 285 -14.70 8.98 11.96
C PRO A 285 -13.21 8.74 12.29
N THR A 286 -12.91 8.24 13.49
CA THR A 286 -11.55 7.81 13.87
C THR A 286 -11.18 6.42 13.32
N GLY A 287 -12.07 5.72 12.64
CA GLY A 287 -11.89 4.32 12.24
C GLY A 287 -11.89 3.35 13.42
N LEU A 288 -11.52 2.09 13.17
CA LEU A 288 -11.56 1.02 14.17
C LEU A 288 -10.58 1.25 15.32
N LEU A 289 -9.32 1.59 15.02
CA LEU A 289 -8.21 1.71 15.96
C LEU A 289 -7.52 3.09 15.92
N GLY A 290 -8.18 4.14 15.41
CA GLY A 290 -7.59 5.47 15.40
C GLY A 290 -7.58 6.12 16.78
N GLU A 291 -6.49 6.84 17.08
CA GLU A 291 -6.37 7.63 18.31
C GLU A 291 -7.23 8.90 18.19
N ARG A 292 -7.95 9.26 19.28
CA ARG A 292 -8.63 10.55 19.36
C ARG A 292 -7.58 11.65 19.43
N MET A 293 -7.66 12.59 18.50
CA MET A 293 -6.83 13.79 18.55
C MET A 293 -7.41 14.71 19.62
N GLU A 294 -6.76 14.81 20.78
CA GLU A 294 -7.02 15.89 21.72
C GLU A 294 -6.52 17.19 21.08
N GLU A 295 -7.45 18.10 20.82
CA GLU A 295 -7.14 19.45 20.37
C GLU A 295 -6.40 20.14 21.52
N LYS A 296 -5.18 20.62 21.27
CA LYS A 296 -4.44 21.41 22.26
C LYS A 296 -5.22 22.70 22.49
N ILE A 297 -5.83 22.82 23.67
CA ILE A 297 -6.40 24.06 24.19
C ILE A 297 -5.27 24.89 24.80
#